data_AF-A0A0B1SCR0-F1
#
_entry.id   AF-A0A0B1SCR0-F1
#
_cell.length_a   1.000
_cell.length_b   1.000
_cell.length_c   1.000
_cell.angle_alpha   90.00
_cell.angle_beta   90.00
_cell.angle_gamma   90.00
#
_symmetry.space_group_name_H-M   'P 1'
#
loop_
_entity.id
_entity.type
_entity.pdbx_description
1 polymer ?
#
loop_
_entity_poly.entity_id
_entity_poly.type
_entity_poly.pdbx_seq_one_letter_code
_entity_poly.pdbx_strand_id
1 'polypeptide(L)'
;MVVLTIFERFILAVQYHSRFQIDLYVPFMTILEFISLVAWMKVAEALLNPLGEDDDDFECNFLIDKNIATGMAIVDETCDVCPPLVVDSFADPNFQPVYSEESQKKGTDGLLQGSAEGVE
;
A
#
# COMPACT_ATOMS: atom_id res chain seq x y z
N MET A 1 -19.96 15.07 -22.70
CA MET A 1 -20.24 16.27 -23.52
C MET A 1 -19.58 17.53 -22.93
N VAL A 2 -19.70 17.81 -21.64
CA VAL A 2 -19.09 19.00 -20.97
C VAL A 2 -17.56 18.95 -20.88
N VAL A 3 -16.96 17.79 -20.62
CA VAL A 3 -15.49 17.66 -20.52
C VAL A 3 -14.79 17.90 -21.85
N LEU A 4 -15.36 17.40 -22.95
CA LEU A 4 -14.83 17.62 -24.31
C LEU A 4 -14.91 19.10 -24.71
N THR A 5 -16.00 19.79 -24.39
CA THR A 5 -16.14 21.22 -24.67
C THR A 5 -15.18 22.07 -23.83
N ILE A 6 -14.90 21.69 -22.58
CA ILE A 6 -13.88 22.37 -21.76
C ILE A 6 -12.48 22.14 -22.35
N PHE A 7 -12.17 20.92 -22.79
CA PHE A 7 -10.88 20.58 -23.37
C PHE A 7 -10.63 21.32 -24.69
N GLU A 8 -11.64 21.38 -25.57
CA GLU A 8 -11.57 22.13 -26.84
C GLU A 8 -11.40 23.64 -26.60
N ARG A 9 -12.14 24.21 -25.63
CA ARG A 9 -12.01 25.63 -25.26
C ARG A 9 -10.68 25.96 -24.60
N PHE A 10 -10.11 25.03 -23.83
CA PHE A 10 -8.79 25.19 -23.21
C PHE A 10 -7.67 25.20 -24.26
N ILE A 11 -7.71 24.28 -25.25
CA ILE A 11 -6.74 24.27 -26.36
C ILE A 11 -6.80 25.58 -27.16
N LEU A 12 -8.01 26.04 -27.51
CA LEU A 12 -8.19 27.30 -28.22
C LEU A 12 -7.70 28.52 -27.42
N ALA A 13 -7.90 28.52 -26.10
CA ALA A 13 -7.41 29.58 -25.23
C ALA A 13 -5.87 29.61 -25.10
N VAL A 14 -5.23 28.44 -25.02
CA VAL A 14 -3.76 28.31 -24.98
C VAL A 14 -3.11 28.73 -26.31
N GLN A 15 -3.72 28.38 -27.45
CA GLN A 15 -3.27 28.82 -28.78
C GLN A 15 -3.39 30.35 -28.96
N TYR A 16 -4.39 30.99 -28.37
CA TYR A 16 -4.57 32.44 -28.46
C TYR A 16 -3.52 33.24 -27.66
N HIS A 17 -3.04 32.69 -26.53
CA HIS A 17 -2.13 33.43 -25.62
C HIS A 17 -0.63 33.16 -25.88
N SER A 18 -0.28 32.13 -26.65
CA SER A 18 1.12 31.74 -26.88
C SER A 18 1.71 32.42 -28.12
N ARG A 19 2.57 33.44 -27.90
CA ARG A 19 3.42 34.08 -28.94
C ARG A 19 4.52 33.15 -29.50
N PHE A 20 4.64 31.92 -29.00
CA PHE A 20 5.56 30.90 -29.47
C PHE A 20 4.78 29.77 -30.15
N GLN A 21 4.87 29.72 -31.49
CA GLN A 21 4.26 28.70 -32.33
C GLN A 21 5.08 27.41 -32.26
N ILE A 22 4.84 26.59 -31.24
CA ILE A 22 5.13 25.16 -31.34
C ILE A 22 3.79 24.49 -31.64
N ASP A 23 3.57 24.13 -32.90
CA ASP A 23 2.33 23.50 -33.36
C ASP A 23 2.33 22.02 -32.97
N LEU A 24 2.09 21.76 -31.68
CA LEU A 24 1.92 20.41 -31.14
C LEU A 24 0.50 19.94 -31.52
N TYR A 25 0.40 19.10 -32.55
CA TYR A 25 -0.87 18.48 -32.99
C TYR A 25 -1.62 17.77 -31.84
N VAL A 26 -0.87 17.32 -30.81
CA VAL A 26 -1.42 16.75 -29.58
C VAL A 26 -0.87 17.54 -28.38
N PRO A 27 -1.72 18.12 -27.51
CA PRO A 27 -1.28 18.91 -26.37
C PRO A 27 -0.88 18.01 -25.18
N PHE A 28 0.33 17.45 -25.22
CA PHE A 28 0.82 16.48 -24.23
C PHE A 28 0.78 17.00 -22.78
N MET A 29 1.25 18.23 -22.53
CA MET A 29 1.28 18.79 -21.17
C MET A 29 -0.12 18.95 -20.56
N THR A 30 -1.08 19.41 -21.36
CA THR A 30 -2.48 19.55 -20.94
C THR A 30 -3.13 18.20 -20.67
N ILE A 31 -2.80 17.17 -21.44
CA ILE A 31 -3.30 15.80 -21.18
C ILE A 31 -2.76 15.30 -19.84
N LEU A 32 -1.49 15.54 -19.52
CA LEU A 32 -0.89 15.17 -18.24
C LEU A 32 -1.54 15.91 -17.05
N GLU A 33 -1.75 17.22 -17.19
CA GLU A 33 -2.46 18.03 -16.19
C GLU A 33 -3.89 17.52 -15.96
N PHE A 34 -4.61 17.21 -17.05
CA PHE A 34 -5.96 16.67 -16.98
C PHE A 34 -6.00 15.31 -16.29
N ILE A 35 -5.11 14.38 -16.66
CA ILE A 35 -5.00 13.06 -16.03
C ILE A 35 -4.71 13.23 -14.54
N SER A 36 -3.79 14.11 -14.15
CA SER A 36 -3.43 14.32 -12.74
C SER A 36 -4.63 14.81 -11.91
N LEU A 37 -5.38 15.78 -12.43
CA LEU A 37 -6.56 16.33 -11.74
C LEU A 37 -7.70 15.33 -11.64
N VAL A 38 -8.02 14.63 -12.73
CA VAL A 38 -9.09 13.63 -12.74
C VAL A 38 -8.69 12.40 -11.93
N ALA A 39 -7.43 11.99 -11.96
CA ALA A 39 -6.93 10.88 -11.14
C ALA A 39 -7.07 11.19 -9.65
N TRP A 40 -6.67 12.38 -9.19
CA TRP A 40 -6.85 12.76 -7.79
C TRP A 40 -8.32 12.83 -7.37
N MET A 41 -9.19 13.33 -8.24
CA MET A 41 -10.64 13.30 -7.99
C MET A 41 -11.17 11.86 -7.90
N LYS A 42 -10.72 10.97 -8.80
CA LYS A 42 -11.14 9.56 -8.84
C LYS A 42 -10.65 8.77 -7.62
N VAL A 43 -9.44 9.05 -7.12
CA VAL A 43 -8.97 8.48 -5.85
C VAL A 43 -9.86 8.92 -4.70
N ALA A 44 -10.26 10.19 -4.64
CA ALA A 44 -11.17 10.67 -3.61
C ALA A 44 -12.58 10.05 -3.73
N GLU A 45 -13.06 9.81 -4.95
CA GLU A 45 -14.32 9.12 -5.23
C GLU A 45 -14.28 7.65 -4.77
N ALA A 46 -13.22 6.91 -5.10
CA ALA A 46 -13.03 5.53 -4.68
C ALA A 46 -12.96 5.41 -3.14
N LEU A 47 -12.32 6.36 -2.46
CA LEU A 47 -12.22 6.36 -0.99
C LEU A 47 -13.44 6.98 -0.29
N LEU A 48 -14.43 7.51 -1.02
CA LEU A 48 -15.58 8.17 -0.42
C LEU A 48 -16.49 7.17 0.30
N ASN A 49 -16.66 5.97 -0.28
CA ASN A 49 -17.43 4.88 0.30
C ASN A 49 -16.67 3.55 0.21
N PRO A 50 -15.67 3.31 1.08
CA PRO A 50 -14.81 2.13 1.01
C PRO A 50 -15.51 0.82 1.46
N LEU A 51 -16.82 0.87 1.70
CA LEU A 51 -17.67 -0.25 2.14
C LEU A 51 -18.69 -0.66 1.05
N GLY A 52 -18.46 -0.22 -0.19
CA GLY A 52 -19.29 -0.58 -1.34
C GLY A 52 -18.99 -1.97 -1.89
N GLU A 53 -19.23 -2.13 -3.19
CA GLU A 53 -18.97 -3.35 -3.95
C GLU A 53 -17.92 -3.12 -5.07
N ASP A 54 -17.23 -1.97 -5.04
CA ASP A 54 -16.18 -1.69 -6.04
C ASP A 54 -14.96 -2.59 -5.77
N ASP A 55 -14.19 -2.91 -6.82
CA ASP A 55 -13.07 -3.86 -6.75
C ASP A 55 -11.97 -3.45 -5.73
N ASP A 56 -11.86 -2.16 -5.41
CA ASP A 56 -10.88 -1.60 -4.47
C ASP A 56 -11.46 -1.36 -3.05
N ASP A 57 -12.73 -1.71 -2.80
CA ASP A 57 -13.39 -1.59 -1.51
C ASP A 57 -12.94 -2.67 -0.52
N PHE A 58 -13.25 -2.49 0.77
CA PHE A 58 -12.96 -3.49 1.77
C PHE A 58 -13.83 -4.75 1.58
N GLU A 59 -13.17 -5.91 1.58
CA GLU A 59 -13.79 -7.24 1.59
C GLU A 59 -14.46 -7.56 2.94
N CYS A 60 -15.54 -6.84 3.25
CA CYS A 60 -16.21 -6.89 4.55
C CYS A 60 -16.87 -8.24 4.81
N ASN A 61 -17.41 -8.89 3.77
CA ASN A 61 -18.00 -10.22 3.88
C ASN A 61 -16.97 -11.25 4.36
N PHE A 62 -15.76 -11.22 3.77
CA PHE A 62 -14.65 -12.07 4.20
C PHE A 62 -14.25 -11.78 5.66
N LEU A 63 -14.15 -10.50 6.03
CA LEU A 63 -13.82 -10.10 7.41
C LEU A 63 -14.85 -10.62 8.42
N ILE A 64 -16.15 -10.53 8.11
CA ILE A 64 -17.22 -11.03 8.97
C ILE A 64 -17.11 -12.55 9.12
N ASP A 65 -17.01 -13.29 8.01
CA ASP A 65 -16.92 -14.76 8.04
C ASP A 65 -15.68 -15.22 8.82
N LYS A 66 -14.52 -14.61 8.55
CA LYS A 66 -13.26 -14.90 9.25
C LYS A 66 -13.38 -14.64 10.75
N ASN A 67 -13.95 -13.50 11.13
CA ASN A 67 -14.03 -13.11 12.54
C ASN A 67 -15.02 -13.99 13.32
N ILE A 68 -16.17 -14.34 12.72
CA ILE A 68 -17.12 -15.26 13.36
C ILE A 68 -16.49 -16.65 13.50
N ALA A 69 -15.88 -17.19 12.44
CA ALA A 69 -15.24 -18.50 12.50
C ALA A 69 -14.11 -18.55 13.55
N THR A 70 -13.22 -17.56 13.54
CA THR A 70 -12.11 -17.48 14.49
C THR A 70 -12.62 -17.28 15.92
N GLY A 71 -13.60 -16.38 16.11
CA GLY A 71 -14.18 -16.12 17.43
C GLY A 71 -14.85 -17.35 18.04
N MET A 72 -15.59 -18.12 17.23
CA MET A 72 -16.20 -19.38 17.66
C MET A 72 -15.16 -20.45 17.99
N ALA A 73 -14.12 -20.61 17.17
CA ALA A 73 -13.02 -21.54 17.46
C ALA A 73 -12.26 -21.20 18.75
N ILE A 74 -12.14 -19.91 19.07
CA ILE A 74 -11.52 -19.46 20.33
C ILE A 74 -12.32 -19.91 21.55
N VAL A 75 -13.64 -19.72 21.53
CA VAL A 75 -14.49 -19.99 22.70
C VAL A 75 -14.97 -21.43 22.81
N ASP A 76 -14.91 -22.20 21.73
CA ASP A 76 -15.34 -23.61 21.70
C ASP A 76 -14.13 -24.55 21.74
N GLU A 77 -13.41 -24.69 20.62
CA GLU A 77 -12.36 -25.70 20.45
C GLU A 77 -11.11 -25.45 21.29
N THR A 78 -10.74 -24.18 21.48
CA THR A 78 -9.46 -23.80 22.14
C THR A 78 -9.64 -23.22 23.53
N CYS A 79 -10.88 -23.19 24.04
CA CYS A 79 -11.17 -22.68 25.37
C CYS A 79 -10.52 -23.57 26.44
N ASP A 80 -9.67 -22.99 27.29
CA ASP A 80 -8.88 -23.69 28.31
C ASP A 80 -7.97 -24.82 27.78
N VAL A 81 -7.79 -24.92 26.46
CA VAL A 81 -6.87 -25.87 25.83
C VAL A 81 -5.50 -25.22 25.68
N CYS A 82 -4.60 -25.51 26.62
CA CYS A 82 -3.21 -25.06 26.56
C CYS A 82 -2.29 -26.19 26.05
N PRO A 83 -1.33 -25.89 25.15
CA PRO A 83 -0.31 -26.86 24.80
C PRO A 83 0.55 -27.23 26.02
N PRO A 84 1.17 -28.43 26.03
CA PRO A 84 2.02 -28.85 27.13
C PRO A 84 3.21 -27.91 27.29
N LEU A 85 3.56 -27.58 28.53
CA LEU A 85 4.72 -26.76 28.85
C LEU A 85 6.00 -27.58 28.62
N VAL A 86 6.85 -27.10 27.72
CA VAL A 86 8.17 -27.68 27.39
C VAL A 86 9.21 -26.57 27.45
N VAL A 87 10.44 -26.91 27.86
CA VAL A 87 11.57 -25.96 27.80
C VAL A 87 11.82 -25.62 26.33
N ASP A 88 11.77 -24.33 26.03
CA ASP A 88 11.95 -23.84 24.67
C ASP A 88 13.43 -23.93 24.23
N SER A 89 13.66 -24.04 22.91
CA SER A 89 15.01 -24.13 22.33
C SER A 89 15.87 -22.87 22.54
N PHE A 90 15.25 -21.71 22.74
CA PHE A 90 15.90 -20.44 23.12
C PHE A 90 16.44 -20.43 24.55
N ALA A 91 16.19 -21.46 25.37
CA ALA A 91 16.75 -21.57 26.71
C ALA A 91 18.26 -21.86 26.72
N ASP A 92 18.82 -22.37 25.62
CA ASP A 92 20.26 -22.55 25.45
C ASP A 92 20.91 -21.17 25.16
N PRO A 93 21.88 -20.71 25.97
CA PRO A 93 22.62 -19.47 25.72
C PRO A 93 23.34 -19.44 24.36
N ASN A 94 23.61 -20.60 23.76
CA ASN A 94 24.27 -20.71 22.45
C ASN A 94 23.29 -20.86 21.28
N PHE A 95 21.98 -20.76 21.53
CA PHE A 95 20.99 -20.90 20.47
C PHE A 95 21.12 -19.76 19.45
N GLN A 96 21.31 -20.11 18.18
CA GLN A 96 21.23 -19.17 17.06
C GLN A 96 20.03 -19.53 16.17
N PRO A 97 19.12 -18.57 15.91
CA PRO A 97 18.02 -18.79 15.01
C PRO A 97 18.53 -19.13 13.61
N VAL A 98 17.97 -20.17 13.01
CA VAL A 98 18.36 -20.63 11.68
C VAL A 98 17.60 -19.82 10.63
N TYR A 99 18.33 -19.24 9.70
CA TYR A 99 17.79 -18.51 8.55
C TYR A 99 18.06 -19.28 7.25
N SER A 100 17.20 -19.13 6.25
CA SER A 100 17.46 -19.67 4.91
C SER A 100 18.69 -19.02 4.28
N GLU A 101 19.38 -19.72 3.38
CA GLU A 101 20.59 -19.21 2.68
C GLU A 101 20.34 -17.85 2.01
N GLU A 102 19.14 -17.64 1.46
CA GLU A 102 18.76 -16.35 0.84
C GLU A 102 18.64 -15.21 1.85
N SER A 103 18.12 -15.50 3.05
CA SER A 103 17.99 -14.52 4.13
C SER A 103 19.35 -14.17 4.75
N GLN A 104 20.29 -15.13 4.76
CA GLN A 104 21.66 -14.93 5.29
C GLN A 104 22.56 -14.09 4.39
N LYS A 105 22.22 -13.90 3.11
CA LYS A 105 23.01 -13.09 2.17
C LYS A 105 23.11 -11.61 2.58
N LYS A 106 22.16 -11.11 3.36
CA LYS A 106 22.22 -9.79 4.02
C LYS A 106 22.56 -9.95 5.51
N GLY A 107 23.66 -10.66 5.76
CA GLY A 107 24.04 -11.23 7.06
C GLY A 107 23.88 -10.32 8.29
N THR A 108 23.94 -10.98 9.44
CA THR A 108 23.87 -10.48 10.83
C THR A 108 24.89 -9.39 11.22
N ASP A 109 25.53 -8.75 10.26
CA ASP A 109 26.47 -7.62 10.44
C ASP A 109 25.74 -6.30 10.75
N GLY A 110 24.40 -6.31 10.71
CA GLY A 110 23.55 -5.15 10.95
C GLY A 110 23.05 -5.00 12.38
N LEU A 111 23.67 -5.64 13.39
CA LEU A 111 23.40 -5.22 14.78
C LEU A 111 23.66 -3.71 14.83
N LEU A 112 22.61 -2.95 15.11
CA LEU A 112 22.69 -1.49 15.22
C LEU A 112 23.48 -1.15 16.47
N GLN A 113 24.79 -1.24 16.34
CA GLN A 113 25.72 -0.68 17.28
C GLN A 113 25.74 0.83 17.02
N GLY A 114 25.42 1.60 18.05
CA GLY A 114 25.21 3.04 17.91
C GLY A 114 26.41 3.72 17.25
N SER A 115 26.20 4.92 16.69
CA SER A 115 27.23 5.66 15.95
C SER A 115 28.48 6.04 16.77
N ALA A 116 28.50 5.75 18.07
CA ALA A 116 29.61 6.01 18.99
C ALA A 116 30.29 4.73 19.51
N GLU A 117 29.90 3.54 19.04
CA GLU A 117 30.61 2.31 19.41
C GLU A 117 32.04 2.35 18.82
N GLY A 118 33.05 2.38 19.70
CA GLY A 118 34.46 2.44 19.32
C GLY A 118 35.15 3.81 19.45
N VAL A 119 34.48 4.82 20.03
CA VAL A 119 35.14 6.07 20.47
C VAL A 119 35.55 5.95 21.93
N GLU A 120 36.71 5.33 22.21
CA GLU A 120 37.46 5.47 23.47
C GLU A 120 38.71 6.35 23.26
#